data_AF-A0AAP4BY00-F1
#
_entry.id   AF-A0AAP4BY00-F1
#
_cell.length_a   1.000
_cell.length_b   1.000
_cell.length_c   1.000
_cell.angle_alpha   90.00
_cell.angle_beta   90.00
_cell.angle_gamma   90.00
#
_symmetry.space_group_name_H-M   'P 1'
#
loop_
_entity.id
_entity.type
_entity.pdbx_description
1 polymer ?
#
loop_
_entity_poly.entity_id
_entity_poly.type
_entity_poly.pdbx_seq_one_letter_code
_entity_poly.pdbx_strand_id
1 'polypeptide(L)'
;MSIRADFQPTVDEFIADLKSFATGDYLKDEEKEFWEAPFNAAVLPELKGHLEQMLDGLDGLPDDPDGGQLAAVLNKTVKKLATFNRKQHDAVVEPEEKEEIAELMYNASAATGADDEALSQIPELDF
;
A
#
# COMPACT_ATOMS: atom_id res chain seq x y z
N MET A 1 6.83 20.36 2.91
CA MET A 1 6.72 19.22 1.97
C MET A 1 5.45 18.48 2.35
N SER A 2 4.89 17.66 1.45
CA SER A 2 3.67 16.89 1.76
C SER A 2 4.06 15.42 1.85
N ILE A 3 3.40 14.69 2.75
CA ILE A 3 3.55 13.26 2.98
C ILE A 3 3.46 12.51 1.66
N ARG A 4 2.53 12.90 0.78
CA ARG A 4 2.41 12.35 -0.57
C ARG A 4 3.70 12.42 -1.37
N ALA A 5 4.37 13.56 -1.38
CA ALA A 5 5.61 13.75 -2.12
C ALA A 5 6.78 12.97 -1.49
N ASP A 6 6.83 12.93 -0.15
CA ASP A 6 7.92 12.31 0.59
C ASP A 6 7.90 10.77 0.47
N PHE A 7 6.70 10.17 0.39
CA PHE A 7 6.50 8.72 0.29
C PHE A 7 6.17 8.22 -1.12
N GLN A 8 6.04 9.10 -2.13
CA GLN A 8 5.85 8.68 -3.52
C GLN A 8 6.93 7.71 -4.01
N PRO A 9 8.24 7.93 -3.75
CA PRO A 9 9.27 7.01 -4.22
C PRO A 9 9.07 5.58 -3.69
N THR A 10 8.69 5.42 -2.42
CA THR A 10 8.38 4.12 -1.82
C THR A 10 7.18 3.44 -2.50
N VAL A 11 6.12 4.19 -2.77
CA VAL A 11 4.95 3.66 -3.52
C VAL A 11 5.35 3.26 -4.95
N ASP A 12 6.18 4.05 -5.60
CA ASP A 12 6.61 3.78 -6.98
C ASP A 12 7.50 2.54 -7.07
N GLU A 13 8.42 2.37 -6.11
CA GLU A 13 9.29 1.20 -5.99
C GLU A 13 8.46 -0.06 -5.72
N PHE A 14 7.59 -0.05 -4.70
CA PHE A 14 6.71 -1.16 -4.38
C PHE A 14 5.86 -1.63 -5.59
N ILE A 15 5.27 -0.69 -6.33
CA ILE A 15 4.46 -1.01 -7.51
C ILE A 15 5.33 -1.51 -8.68
N ALA A 16 6.58 -1.04 -8.79
CA ALA A 16 7.51 -1.53 -9.80
C ALA A 16 7.93 -2.97 -9.52
N ASP A 17 8.19 -3.32 -8.26
CA ASP A 17 8.56 -4.68 -7.86
C ASP A 17 7.42 -5.65 -8.11
N LEU A 18 6.20 -5.32 -7.69
CA LEU A 18 5.00 -6.10 -8.01
C LEU A 18 4.79 -6.28 -9.51
N LYS A 19 5.12 -5.26 -10.32
CA LYS A 19 5.04 -5.36 -11.78
C LYS A 19 6.10 -6.30 -12.33
N SER A 20 7.32 -6.26 -11.81
CA SER A 20 8.39 -7.20 -12.18
C SER A 20 7.95 -8.64 -11.92
N PHE A 21 7.38 -8.92 -10.74
CA PHE A 21 6.78 -10.22 -10.40
C PHE A 21 5.63 -10.63 -11.33
N ALA A 22 4.66 -9.74 -11.56
CA ALA A 22 3.49 -10.06 -12.38
C ALA A 22 3.76 -10.18 -13.89
N THR A 23 4.90 -9.68 -14.36
CA THR A 23 5.28 -9.76 -15.79
C THR A 23 6.43 -10.72 -16.06
N GLY A 24 7.10 -11.19 -15.00
CA GLY A 24 8.27 -12.03 -15.10
C GLY A 24 9.38 -11.37 -15.91
N ASP A 25 9.55 -10.05 -15.83
CA ASP A 25 10.54 -9.33 -16.64
C ASP A 25 11.99 -9.77 -16.35
N TYR A 26 12.22 -10.33 -15.16
CA TYR A 26 13.46 -10.97 -14.72
C TYR A 26 13.69 -12.38 -15.31
N LEU A 27 12.66 -13.00 -15.91
CA LEU A 27 12.74 -14.33 -16.50
C LEU A 27 13.25 -14.27 -17.94
N LYS A 28 14.05 -15.26 -18.33
CA LYS A 28 14.43 -15.51 -19.72
C LYS A 28 13.24 -16.02 -20.52
N ASP A 29 13.27 -15.87 -21.84
CA ASP A 29 12.19 -16.32 -22.73
C ASP A 29 11.90 -17.82 -22.57
N GLU A 30 12.93 -18.64 -22.36
CA GLU A 30 12.82 -20.09 -22.12
C GLU A 30 12.11 -20.41 -20.79
N GLU A 31 12.28 -19.56 -19.78
CA GLU A 31 11.63 -19.70 -18.47
C GLU A 31 10.16 -19.25 -18.52
N LYS A 32 9.79 -18.41 -19.50
CA LYS A 32 8.42 -17.93 -19.71
C LYS A 32 7.49 -18.93 -20.38
N GLU A 33 8.01 -19.96 -21.04
CA GLU A 33 7.20 -20.91 -21.82
C GLU A 33 6.14 -21.64 -20.98
N PHE A 34 6.46 -21.94 -19.72
CA PHE A 34 5.58 -22.65 -18.78
C PHE A 34 5.26 -21.83 -17.52
N TRP A 35 5.63 -20.55 -17.52
CA TRP A 35 5.38 -19.66 -16.41
C TRP A 35 4.01 -19.00 -16.54
N GLU A 36 3.24 -19.04 -15.47
CA GLU A 36 1.99 -18.30 -15.34
C GLU A 36 2.21 -17.14 -14.37
N ALA A 37 1.71 -15.97 -14.75
CA ALA A 37 1.78 -14.80 -13.89
C ALA A 37 0.98 -15.04 -12.59
N PRO A 38 1.51 -14.63 -11.42
CA PRO A 38 0.81 -14.80 -10.15
C PRO A 38 -0.51 -14.03 -10.11
N PHE A 39 -0.56 -12.87 -10.76
CA PHE A 39 -1.75 -12.05 -10.92
C PHE A 39 -1.65 -11.16 -12.17
N ASN A 40 -2.76 -10.50 -12.52
CA ASN A 40 -2.81 -9.61 -13.68
C ASN A 40 -2.17 -8.25 -13.37
N ALA A 41 -0.99 -7.94 -13.92
CA ALA A 41 -0.29 -6.67 -13.73
C ALA A 41 -1.12 -5.41 -14.08
N ALA A 42 -2.18 -5.52 -14.88
CA ALA A 42 -3.04 -4.39 -15.24
C ALA A 42 -3.81 -3.79 -14.05
N VAL A 43 -3.84 -4.47 -12.90
CA VAL A 43 -4.54 -4.02 -11.67
C VAL A 43 -3.66 -3.14 -10.78
N LEU A 44 -2.35 -3.11 -11.03
CA LEU A 44 -1.40 -2.34 -10.22
C LEU A 44 -1.63 -0.83 -10.20
N PRO A 45 -2.11 -0.17 -11.27
CA PRO A 45 -2.51 1.23 -11.19
C PRO A 45 -3.66 1.50 -10.20
N GLU A 46 -4.59 0.55 -10.01
CA GLU A 46 -5.66 0.68 -9.01
C GLU A 46 -5.10 0.55 -7.59
N LEU A 47 -4.22 -0.44 -7.34
CA LEU A 47 -3.51 -0.59 -6.06
C LEU A 47 -2.72 0.67 -5.72
N LYS A 48 -1.92 1.15 -6.67
CA LYS A 48 -1.20 2.42 -6.55
C LYS A 48 -2.16 3.52 -6.11
N GLY A 49 -3.24 3.75 -6.87
CA GLY A 49 -4.23 4.77 -6.54
C GLY A 49 -4.82 4.67 -5.12
N HIS A 50 -4.94 3.48 -4.53
CA HIS A 50 -5.35 3.32 -3.14
C HIS A 50 -4.31 3.81 -2.13
N LEU A 51 -3.03 3.47 -2.35
CA LEU A 51 -1.91 3.94 -1.52
C LEU A 51 -1.72 5.45 -1.67
N GLU A 52 -1.86 5.97 -2.88
CA GLU A 52 -1.78 7.38 -3.19
C GLU A 52 -2.86 8.19 -2.46
N GLN A 53 -4.11 7.72 -2.50
CA GLN A 53 -5.24 8.32 -1.78
C GLN A 53 -5.09 8.26 -0.25
N MET A 54 -4.40 7.24 0.27
CA MET A 54 -4.08 7.16 1.70
C MET A 54 -3.14 8.29 2.09
N LEU A 55 -2.04 8.47 1.34
CA LEU A 55 -1.06 9.52 1.59
C LEU A 55 -1.68 10.91 1.44
N ASP A 56 -2.50 11.14 0.41
CA ASP A 56 -3.28 12.38 0.25
C ASP A 56 -4.23 12.62 1.45
N GLY A 57 -4.80 11.53 2.00
CA GLY A 57 -5.65 11.58 3.17
C GLY A 57 -4.90 11.98 4.45
N LEU A 58 -3.65 11.52 4.61
CA LEU A 58 -2.77 11.91 5.70
C LEU A 58 -2.31 13.35 5.56
N ASP A 59 -2.01 13.81 4.35
CA ASP A 59 -1.69 15.22 4.06
C ASP A 59 -2.84 16.18 4.39
N GLY A 60 -4.07 15.69 4.37
CA GLY A 60 -5.26 16.46 4.75
C GLY A 60 -5.51 16.56 6.24
N LEU A 61 -4.73 15.87 7.08
CA LEU A 61 -4.84 15.94 8.53
C LEU A 61 -4.16 17.21 9.08
N PRO A 62 -4.59 17.71 10.25
CA PRO A 62 -3.81 18.71 10.97
C PRO A 62 -2.47 18.14 11.41
N ASP A 63 -1.51 19.02 11.70
CA ASP A 63 -0.28 18.66 12.40
C ASP A 63 -0.62 18.01 13.76
N ASP A 64 0.17 16.99 14.15
CA ASP A 64 0.00 16.20 15.38
C ASP A 64 -1.42 15.60 15.54
N PRO A 65 -1.92 14.83 14.56
CA PRO A 65 -3.28 14.29 14.60
C PRO A 65 -3.42 13.22 15.69
N ASP A 66 -4.62 13.14 16.27
CA ASP A 66 -4.92 12.09 17.24
C ASP A 66 -5.13 10.72 16.57
N GLY A 67 -5.08 9.65 17.38
CA GLY A 67 -5.24 8.28 16.89
C GLY A 67 -6.58 8.03 16.18
N GLY A 68 -7.65 8.73 16.57
CA GLY A 68 -8.96 8.63 15.93
C GLY A 68 -8.96 9.21 14.51
N GLN A 69 -8.24 10.32 14.29
CA GLN A 69 -8.07 10.95 12.99
C GLN A 69 -7.24 10.06 12.05
N LEU A 70 -6.11 9.53 12.52
CA LEU A 70 -5.29 8.56 11.77
C LEU A 70 -6.12 7.32 11.41
N ALA A 71 -6.74 6.70 12.41
CA ALA A 71 -7.54 5.49 12.22
C ALA A 71 -8.68 5.73 11.22
N ALA A 72 -9.29 6.92 11.19
CA ALA A 72 -10.36 7.22 10.23
C ALA A 72 -9.87 7.25 8.77
N VAL A 73 -8.64 7.73 8.50
CA VAL A 73 -8.02 7.68 7.17
C VAL A 73 -7.63 6.25 6.84
N LEU A 74 -6.87 5.60 7.72
CA LEU A 74 -6.30 4.28 7.49
C LEU A 74 -7.37 3.18 7.36
N ASN A 75 -8.43 3.19 8.18
CA ASN A 75 -9.52 2.22 8.06
C ASN A 75 -10.24 2.29 6.71
N LYS A 76 -10.30 3.48 6.08
CA LYS A 76 -10.86 3.59 4.73
C LYS A 76 -9.94 2.93 3.71
N THR A 77 -8.62 3.08 3.87
CA THR A 77 -7.61 2.44 3.03
C THR A 77 -7.64 0.93 3.20
N VAL A 78 -7.61 0.41 4.44
CA VAL A 78 -7.70 -1.04 4.73
C VAL A 78 -8.92 -1.66 4.05
N LYS A 79 -10.10 -1.02 4.14
CA LYS A 79 -11.32 -1.51 3.46
C LYS A 79 -11.22 -1.50 1.94
N LYS A 80 -10.57 -0.48 1.35
CA LYS A 80 -10.33 -0.41 -0.10
C LYS A 80 -9.39 -1.53 -0.54
N LEU A 81 -8.29 -1.73 0.18
CA LEU A 81 -7.31 -2.78 -0.09
C LEU A 81 -7.95 -4.18 0.05
N ALA A 82 -8.70 -4.44 1.11
CA ALA A 82 -9.44 -5.69 1.28
C ALA A 82 -10.41 -5.96 0.12
N THR A 83 -11.17 -4.93 -0.27
CA THR A 83 -12.13 -5.04 -1.39
C THR A 83 -11.43 -5.25 -2.72
N PHE A 84 -10.32 -4.54 -2.94
CA PHE A 84 -9.49 -4.68 -4.13
C PHE A 84 -8.90 -6.08 -4.22
N ASN A 85 -8.21 -6.55 -3.17
CA ASN A 85 -7.51 -7.82 -3.18
C ASN A 85 -8.48 -8.99 -3.37
N ARG A 86 -9.64 -8.95 -2.70
CA ARG A 86 -10.69 -9.96 -2.89
C ARG A 86 -11.21 -10.04 -4.33
N LYS A 87 -11.31 -8.91 -5.04
CA LYS A 87 -11.68 -8.91 -6.48
C LYS A 87 -10.61 -9.57 -7.34
N GLN A 88 -9.36 -9.56 -6.89
CA GLN A 88 -8.22 -10.21 -7.53
C GLN A 88 -7.95 -11.61 -6.97
N HIS A 89 -8.93 -12.22 -6.29
CA HIS A 89 -8.81 -13.55 -5.67
C HIS A 89 -7.69 -13.64 -4.63
N ASP A 90 -7.45 -12.53 -3.94
CA ASP A 90 -6.48 -12.40 -2.85
C ASP A 90 -5.01 -12.66 -3.28
N ALA A 91 -4.72 -12.50 -4.57
CA ALA A 91 -3.44 -12.83 -5.18
C ALA A 91 -2.47 -11.65 -5.38
N VAL A 92 -2.85 -10.43 -5.00
CA VAL A 92 -2.03 -9.22 -5.24
C VAL A 92 -1.40 -8.68 -3.97
N VAL A 93 -2.14 -8.72 -2.85
CA VAL A 93 -1.70 -8.25 -1.55
C VAL A 93 -1.65 -9.47 -0.62
N GLU A 94 -0.54 -10.20 -0.70
CA GLU A 94 -0.28 -11.40 0.11
C GLU A 94 0.35 -10.98 1.47
N PRO A 95 0.68 -11.90 2.39
CA PRO A 95 1.27 -11.53 3.68
C PRO A 95 2.48 -10.60 3.57
N GLU A 96 3.35 -10.84 2.60
CA GLU A 96 4.56 -10.06 2.34
C GLU A 96 4.21 -8.61 1.95
N GLU A 97 3.30 -8.41 0.99
CA GLU A 97 2.87 -7.05 0.62
C GLU A 97 2.12 -6.34 1.75
N LYS A 98 1.41 -7.08 2.62
CA LYS A 98 0.77 -6.49 3.79
C LYS A 98 1.79 -5.95 4.77
N GLU A 99 2.90 -6.65 5.00
CA GLU A 99 3.97 -6.15 5.87
C GLU A 99 4.55 -4.84 5.33
N GLU A 100 4.84 -4.76 4.04
CA GLU A 100 5.35 -3.54 3.40
C GLU A 100 4.35 -2.38 3.42
N ILE A 101 3.07 -2.65 3.13
CA ILE A 101 2.03 -1.62 3.20
C ILE A 101 1.81 -1.17 4.66
N ALA A 102 1.89 -2.08 5.64
CA ALA A 102 1.78 -1.71 7.05
C ALA A 102 2.94 -0.81 7.49
N GLU A 103 4.17 -1.09 7.04
CA GLU A 103 5.32 -0.23 7.29
C GLU A 103 5.13 1.15 6.63
N LEU A 104 4.66 1.21 5.38
CA LEU A 104 4.31 2.46 4.72
C LEU A 104 3.25 3.24 5.50
N MET A 105 2.18 2.57 5.96
CA MET A 105 1.12 3.17 6.76
C MET A 105 1.67 3.78 8.06
N TYR A 106 2.53 3.04 8.77
CA TYR A 106 3.14 3.50 10.01
C TYR A 106 4.05 4.72 9.76
N ASN A 107 5.00 4.61 8.83
CA ASN A 107 5.98 5.66 8.56
C ASN A 107 5.32 6.95 8.03
N ALA A 108 4.33 6.83 7.14
CA ALA A 108 3.58 7.98 6.65
C ALA A 108 2.71 8.63 7.74
N SER A 109 2.15 7.83 8.65
CA SER A 109 1.41 8.35 9.81
C SER A 109 2.34 9.07 10.78
N ALA A 110 3.53 8.53 11.06
CA ALA A 110 4.52 9.19 11.91
C ALA A 110 4.97 10.54 11.32
N ALA A 111 5.05 10.64 10.00
CA ALA A 111 5.39 11.89 9.31
C ALA A 111 4.35 13.01 9.47
N THR A 112 3.14 12.71 9.95
CA THR A 112 2.13 13.72 10.33
C THR A 112 2.45 14.47 11.63
N GLY A 113 3.45 13.99 12.39
CA GLY A 113 3.76 14.48 13.75
C GLY A 113 3.01 13.73 14.87
N ALA A 114 2.16 12.76 14.51
CA ALA A 114 1.46 11.93 15.48
C ALA A 114 2.39 11.28 16.52
N ASP A 115 1.95 11.25 17.77
CA ASP A 115 2.69 10.66 18.86
C ASP A 115 2.52 9.12 18.94
N ASP A 116 3.30 8.49 19.82
CA ASP A 116 3.27 7.04 19.99
C ASP A 116 1.89 6.51 20.41
N GLU A 117 1.10 7.30 21.15
CA GLU A 117 -0.26 6.94 21.55
C GLU A 117 -1.19 6.90 20.34
N ALA A 118 -1.12 7.90 19.46
CA ALA A 118 -1.87 7.94 18.22
C ALA A 118 -1.43 6.84 17.25
N LEU A 119 -0.12 6.61 17.11
CA LEU A 119 0.44 5.56 16.25
C LEU A 119 0.07 4.15 16.71
N SER A 120 -0.10 3.93 18.02
CA SER A 120 -0.55 2.62 18.54
C SER A 120 -1.99 2.26 18.18
N GLN A 121 -2.76 3.22 17.65
CA GLN A 121 -4.17 3.05 17.28
C GLN A 121 -4.40 2.84 15.78
N ILE A 122 -3.33 2.81 14.98
CA ILE A 122 -3.46 2.54 13.54
C ILE A 122 -3.98 1.11 13.31
N PRO A 123 -4.85 0.88 12.31
CA PRO A 123 -5.39 -0.44 12.03
C PRO A 123 -4.34 -1.35 11.37
N GLU A 124 -4.47 -2.65 11.61
CA GLU A 124 -3.72 -3.70 10.94
C GLU A 124 -4.36 -4.10 9.59
N LEU A 125 -3.63 -4.82 8.75
CA LEU A 125 -4.10 -5.35 7.46
C LEU A 125 -4.55 -6.82 7.58
N ASP A 126 -5.60 -7.08 8.35
CA ASP A 126 -6.08 -8.41 8.77
C ASP A 126 -7.13 -9.06 7.85
N PHE A 127 -7.17 -8.68 6.56
CA PHE A 127 -8.22 -9.11 5.62
C PHE A 127 -7.90 -10.33 4.76
#